data_AF-A0A958XSW5-F1
#
_entry.id   AF-A0A958XSW5-F1
#
_cell.length_a   1.000
_cell.length_b   1.000
_cell.length_c   1.000
_cell.angle_alpha   90.00
_cell.angle_beta   90.00
_cell.angle_gamma   90.00
#
_symmetry.space_group_name_H-M   'P 1'
#
loop_
_entity.id
_entity.type
_entity.pdbx_description
1 polymer ?
#
loop_
_entity_poly.entity_id
_entity_poly.type
_entity_poly.pdbx_seq_one_letter_code
_entity_poly.pdbx_strand_id
1 'polypeptide(L)'
;LYADFEAGDIEKLSLRAKIGAYSALAEYYFYLNKHENAEDQIQGETTSEEKALQFRENVIRLFSENKQYADEEQLRFTAELDVYVNQCLVMNRPVQFINLESGWDKENSELIMYRNVAYQTMQYHLLNNEFLKAKLFFERENIAAGLEKHQHRIVENRLLAIRFTIGQIYYALDDFDHASDWFVKVAYMNSEVRPDVVLPCKVLEAICLWERKVYEHTQTRPIPKLRRNLKRAGMLDAFVKDILDAVELVFRHPTGLKKTNLAERLEKLKNDRDGNKSRTYYYLIIVWLRARLHRTSINKEILKFEPS
;
A
#
# COMPACT_ATOMS: atom_id res chain seq x y z
N LEU A 1 32.52 -16.36 3.01
CA LEU A 1 31.69 -15.13 2.93
C LEU A 1 31.56 -14.44 4.28
N TYR A 2 30.89 -15.02 5.28
CA TYR A 2 30.78 -14.37 6.61
C TYR A 2 32.15 -14.24 7.31
N ALA A 3 32.98 -15.30 7.27
CA ALA A 3 34.36 -15.24 7.76
C ALA A 3 35.22 -14.18 7.01
N ASP A 4 34.98 -13.99 5.71
CA ASP A 4 35.70 -12.99 4.89
C ASP A 4 35.22 -11.56 5.21
N PHE A 5 33.97 -11.39 5.67
CA PHE A 5 33.47 -10.11 6.19
C PHE A 5 34.14 -9.77 7.52
N GLU A 6 34.17 -10.70 8.47
CA GLU A 6 34.79 -10.49 9.79
C GLU A 6 36.31 -10.24 9.68
N ALA A 7 36.97 -10.81 8.67
CA ALA A 7 38.37 -10.56 8.35
C ALA A 7 38.63 -9.21 7.64
N GLY A 8 37.58 -8.48 7.24
CA GLY A 8 37.71 -7.22 6.48
C GLY A 8 38.11 -7.39 5.01
N ASP A 9 38.08 -8.62 4.49
CA ASP A 9 38.51 -8.92 3.12
C ASP A 9 37.48 -8.49 2.06
N ILE A 10 36.22 -8.29 2.46
CA ILE A 10 35.18 -7.71 1.58
C ILE A 10 35.61 -6.33 1.08
N GLU A 11 36.29 -5.52 1.89
CA GLU A 11 36.70 -4.18 1.48
C GLU A 11 37.80 -4.16 0.41
N LYS A 12 38.44 -5.30 0.14
CA LYS A 12 39.44 -5.46 -0.94
C LYS A 12 38.83 -5.88 -2.27
N LEU A 13 37.55 -6.25 -2.30
CA LEU A 13 36.85 -6.70 -3.50
C LEU A 13 36.58 -5.55 -4.49
N SER A 14 36.36 -5.89 -5.76
CA SER A 14 35.85 -4.93 -6.74
C SER A 14 34.46 -4.44 -6.35
N LEU A 15 34.04 -3.24 -6.78
CA LEU A 15 32.74 -2.66 -6.46
C LEU A 15 31.56 -3.63 -6.71
N ARG A 16 31.55 -4.27 -7.89
CA ARG A 16 30.53 -5.26 -8.25
C ARG A 16 30.51 -6.47 -7.30
N ALA A 17 31.68 -6.93 -6.88
CA ALA A 17 31.83 -8.04 -5.95
C ALA A 17 31.46 -7.65 -4.52
N LYS A 18 31.79 -6.42 -4.08
CA LYS A 18 31.33 -5.86 -2.79
C LYS A 18 29.82 -5.81 -2.70
N ILE A 19 29.17 -5.24 -3.72
CA ILE A 19 27.71 -5.16 -3.81
C ILE A 19 27.12 -6.58 -3.79
N GLY A 20 27.68 -7.51 -4.57
CA GLY A 20 27.24 -8.92 -4.56
C GLY A 20 27.37 -9.58 -3.18
N ALA A 21 28.49 -9.36 -2.49
CA ALA A 21 28.74 -9.93 -1.17
C ALA A 21 27.77 -9.36 -0.11
N TYR A 22 27.58 -8.04 -0.09
CA TYR A 22 26.63 -7.41 0.84
C TYR A 22 25.18 -7.79 0.55
N SER A 23 24.75 -7.87 -0.72
CA SER A 23 23.41 -8.38 -1.07
C SER A 23 23.22 -9.82 -0.58
N ALA A 24 24.21 -10.70 -0.79
CA ALA A 24 24.13 -12.10 -0.35
C ALA A 24 24.09 -12.23 1.18
N LEU A 25 24.89 -11.43 1.90
CA LEU A 25 24.85 -11.38 3.36
C LEU A 25 23.49 -10.88 3.88
N ALA A 26 22.92 -9.85 3.25
CA ALA A 26 21.59 -9.38 3.59
C ALA A 26 20.51 -10.45 3.40
N GLU A 27 20.58 -11.22 2.30
CA GLU A 27 19.65 -12.33 2.04
C GLU A 27 19.82 -13.49 3.02
N TYR A 28 21.07 -13.83 3.36
CA TYR A 28 21.38 -14.84 4.35
C TYR A 28 20.76 -14.51 5.71
N TYR A 29 20.98 -13.29 6.21
CA TYR A 29 20.44 -12.85 7.49
C TYR A 29 18.91 -12.70 7.48
N PHE A 30 18.34 -12.26 6.36
CA PHE A 30 16.89 -12.24 6.19
C PHE A 30 16.28 -13.65 6.20
N TYR A 31 16.98 -14.64 5.63
CA TYR A 31 16.55 -16.04 5.66
C TYR A 31 16.65 -16.63 7.07
N LEU A 32 17.74 -16.37 7.79
CA LEU A 32 17.90 -16.81 9.18
C LEU A 32 16.76 -16.32 10.06
N ASN A 33 16.38 -15.05 9.95
CA ASN A 33 15.27 -14.49 10.72
C ASN A 33 13.93 -15.23 10.48
N LYS A 34 13.69 -15.77 9.28
CA LYS A 34 12.48 -16.56 9.00
C LYS A 34 12.48 -17.96 9.62
N HIS A 35 13.65 -18.43 10.05
CA HIS A 35 13.88 -19.79 10.54
C HIS A 35 14.35 -19.84 12.00
N GLU A 36 14.62 -18.70 12.63
CA GLU A 36 14.83 -18.59 14.07
C GLU A 36 13.50 -18.83 14.81
N ASN A 37 13.51 -19.74 15.77
CA ASN A 37 12.38 -19.92 16.68
C ASN A 37 12.31 -18.71 17.63
N ALA A 38 11.10 -18.26 17.96
CA ALA A 38 10.87 -17.08 18.80
C ALA A 38 11.50 -17.12 20.20
N GLU A 39 12.02 -18.27 20.64
CA GLU A 39 12.62 -18.47 21.96
C GLU A 39 14.10 -18.07 22.05
N ASP A 40 14.82 -17.93 20.93
CA ASP A 40 16.27 -17.64 20.91
C ASP A 40 16.62 -16.13 20.87
N GLN A 41 15.62 -15.23 20.89
CA GLN A 41 15.83 -13.77 20.78
C GLN A 41 16.30 -13.08 22.08
N ILE A 42 16.75 -13.83 23.08
CA ILE A 42 17.15 -13.29 24.39
C ILE A 42 18.68 -13.32 24.53
N GLN A 43 19.36 -12.40 23.88
CA GLN A 43 20.65 -11.83 24.30
C GLN A 43 20.99 -10.65 23.39
N GLY A 44 21.54 -9.57 23.94
CA GLY A 44 21.71 -8.24 23.32
C GLY A 44 22.66 -8.14 22.11
N GLU A 45 22.64 -9.11 21.19
CA GLU A 45 23.22 -9.03 19.86
C GLU A 45 22.22 -8.39 18.87
N THR A 46 22.74 -7.67 17.89
CA THR A 46 21.96 -7.13 16.76
C THR A 46 21.19 -8.28 16.11
N THR A 47 19.86 -8.14 16.00
CA THR A 47 19.01 -9.22 15.48
C THR A 47 19.39 -9.56 14.04
N SER A 48 19.08 -10.78 13.59
CA SER A 48 19.28 -11.18 12.19
C SER A 48 18.62 -10.21 11.21
N GLU A 49 17.47 -9.63 11.58
CA GLU A 49 16.82 -8.55 10.84
C GLU A 49 17.64 -7.25 10.78
N GLU A 50 18.23 -6.80 11.89
CA GLU A 50 19.08 -5.60 11.91
C GLU A 50 20.36 -5.78 11.10
N LYS A 51 20.97 -6.96 11.16
CA LYS A 51 22.13 -7.30 10.32
C LYS A 51 21.76 -7.28 8.85
N ALA A 52 20.62 -7.86 8.47
CA ALA A 52 20.12 -7.82 7.10
C ALA A 52 19.94 -6.39 6.60
N LEU A 53 19.32 -5.52 7.40
CA LEU A 53 19.12 -4.12 7.08
C LEU A 53 20.46 -3.39 6.91
N GLN A 54 21.40 -3.57 7.84
CA GLN A 54 22.73 -2.94 7.78
C GLN A 54 23.49 -3.31 6.51
N PHE A 55 23.43 -4.56 6.07
CA PHE A 55 24.06 -4.97 4.82
C PHE A 55 23.38 -4.35 3.60
N ARG A 56 22.05 -4.21 3.59
CA ARG A 56 21.35 -3.45 2.53
C ARG A 56 21.73 -1.98 2.54
N GLU A 57 21.85 -1.34 3.71
CA GLU A 57 22.33 0.05 3.81
C GLU A 57 23.71 0.21 3.18
N ASN A 58 24.62 -0.74 3.40
CA ASN A 58 25.93 -0.75 2.75
C ASN A 58 25.82 -0.87 1.22
N VAL A 59 24.91 -1.70 0.69
CA VAL A 59 24.65 -1.79 -0.75
C VAL A 59 24.16 -0.45 -1.30
N ILE A 60 23.16 0.16 -0.68
CA ILE A 60 22.61 1.45 -1.12
C ILE A 60 23.67 2.55 -1.04
N ARG A 61 24.48 2.56 0.01
CA ARG A 61 25.61 3.49 0.16
C ARG A 61 26.62 3.32 -0.98
N LEU A 62 27.04 2.09 -1.30
CA LEU A 62 27.99 1.84 -2.39
C LEU A 62 27.46 2.31 -3.75
N PHE A 63 26.18 2.09 -4.05
CA PHE A 63 25.57 2.64 -5.27
C PHE A 63 25.53 4.17 -5.26
N SER A 64 25.19 4.78 -4.12
CA SER A 64 25.11 6.23 -3.96
C SER A 64 26.48 6.91 -4.15
N GLU A 65 27.54 6.28 -3.64
CA GLU A 65 28.92 6.74 -3.76
C GLU A 65 29.50 6.54 -5.17
N ASN A 66 28.93 5.62 -5.97
CA ASN A 66 29.43 5.24 -7.29
C ASN A 66 28.36 5.45 -8.39
N LYS A 67 28.03 6.73 -8.64
CA LYS A 67 26.93 7.16 -9.53
C LYS A 67 26.94 6.51 -10.92
N GLN A 68 28.08 6.54 -11.60
CA GLN A 68 28.21 5.96 -12.95
C GLN A 68 27.82 4.47 -12.96
N TYR A 69 28.24 3.72 -11.93
CA TYR A 69 27.88 2.32 -11.81
C TYR A 69 26.39 2.12 -11.49
N ALA A 70 25.79 3.00 -10.70
CA ALA A 70 24.35 2.97 -10.44
C ALA A 70 23.52 3.24 -11.70
N ASP A 71 23.99 4.12 -12.59
CA ASP A 71 23.36 4.39 -13.88
C ASP A 71 23.50 3.20 -14.84
N GLU A 72 24.69 2.58 -14.90
CA GLU A 72 24.95 1.38 -15.70
C GLU A 72 24.12 0.16 -15.21
N GLU A 73 23.93 0.02 -13.90
CA GLU A 73 23.23 -1.10 -13.25
C GLU A 73 21.86 -0.68 -12.65
N GLN A 74 21.16 0.24 -13.31
CA GLN A 74 19.93 0.88 -12.80
C GLN A 74 18.85 -0.13 -12.36
N LEU A 75 18.67 -1.21 -13.11
CA LEU A 75 17.70 -2.26 -12.76
C LEU A 75 18.05 -2.96 -11.44
N ARG A 76 19.32 -3.28 -11.24
CA ARG A 76 19.79 -3.94 -10.02
C ARG A 76 19.70 -2.99 -8.84
N PHE A 77 20.15 -1.75 -9.01
CA PHE A 77 20.06 -0.75 -7.96
C PHE A 77 18.62 -0.46 -7.54
N THR A 78 17.69 -0.30 -8.49
CA THR A 78 16.28 -0.08 -8.15
C THR A 78 15.64 -1.28 -7.43
N ALA A 79 16.04 -2.51 -7.76
CA ALA A 79 15.61 -3.70 -7.05
C ALA A 79 16.15 -3.75 -5.61
N GLU A 80 17.44 -3.46 -5.42
CA GLU A 80 18.07 -3.36 -4.09
C GLU A 80 17.40 -2.28 -3.24
N LEU A 81 17.09 -1.13 -3.84
CA LEU A 81 16.38 -0.05 -3.18
C LEU A 81 14.96 -0.46 -2.78
N ASP A 82 14.22 -1.12 -3.68
CA ASP A 82 12.89 -1.65 -3.39
C ASP A 82 12.92 -2.60 -2.17
N VAL A 83 13.93 -3.47 -2.07
CA VAL A 83 14.08 -4.40 -0.94
C VAL A 83 14.45 -3.68 0.35
N TYR A 84 15.44 -2.78 0.30
CA TYR A 84 15.87 -1.98 1.46
C TYR A 84 14.69 -1.21 2.06
N VAL A 85 13.91 -0.52 1.22
CA VAL A 85 12.78 0.28 1.68
C VAL A 85 11.67 -0.59 2.27
N ASN A 86 11.37 -1.73 1.66
CA ASN A 86 10.41 -2.68 2.23
C ASN A 86 10.86 -3.17 3.62
N GLN A 87 12.14 -3.46 3.81
CA GLN A 87 12.67 -3.86 5.12
C GLN A 87 12.56 -2.74 6.16
N CYS A 88 12.90 -1.50 5.80
CA CYS A 88 12.67 -0.35 6.69
C CYS A 88 11.22 -0.23 7.14
N LEU A 89 10.27 -0.43 6.21
CA LEU A 89 8.84 -0.39 6.52
C LEU A 89 8.43 -1.49 7.51
N VAL A 90 8.84 -2.74 7.26
CA VAL A 90 8.55 -3.88 8.14
C VAL A 90 9.09 -3.64 9.55
N MET A 91 10.28 -3.04 9.65
CA MET A 91 10.93 -2.72 10.93
C MET A 91 10.41 -1.42 11.57
N ASN A 92 9.39 -0.79 11.00
CA ASN A 92 8.86 0.51 11.41
C ASN A 92 9.94 1.60 11.57
N ARG A 93 11.01 1.53 10.77
CA ARG A 93 12.05 2.55 10.75
C ARG A 93 11.70 3.58 9.69
N PRO A 94 11.62 4.88 10.05
CA PRO A 94 11.44 5.91 9.04
C PRO A 94 12.62 5.82 8.09
N VAL A 95 12.33 5.72 6.80
CA VAL A 95 13.40 5.58 5.83
C VAL A 95 14.19 6.89 5.82
N GLN A 96 15.45 6.83 6.24
CA GLN A 96 16.33 8.00 6.26
C GLN A 96 16.78 8.31 4.83
N PHE A 97 15.88 8.86 4.03
CA PHE A 97 16.07 9.11 2.59
C PHE A 97 16.76 10.44 2.26
N ILE A 98 17.44 11.08 3.21
CA ILE A 98 17.85 12.47 3.04
C ILE A 98 19.01 12.67 2.04
N ASN A 99 19.72 11.62 1.61
CA ASN A 99 20.94 11.81 0.80
C ASN A 99 20.93 11.25 -0.63
N LEU A 100 19.89 10.52 -1.05
CA LEU A 100 19.82 10.00 -2.44
C LEU A 100 19.52 11.09 -3.48
N GLU A 101 18.91 12.21 -3.07
CA GLU A 101 18.61 13.35 -3.94
C GLU A 101 19.85 14.13 -4.42
N SER A 102 20.96 14.09 -3.68
CA SER A 102 22.21 14.78 -4.04
C SER A 102 22.98 14.10 -5.19
N GLY A 103 22.46 12.97 -5.67
CA GLY A 103 23.15 11.98 -6.48
C GLY A 103 22.98 12.13 -7.98
N TRP A 104 21.74 12.23 -8.46
CA TRP A 104 21.43 11.82 -9.82
C TRP A 104 20.95 12.98 -10.69
N ASP A 105 20.76 12.68 -11.98
CA ASP A 105 19.95 13.55 -12.80
C ASP A 105 18.54 13.71 -12.18
N LYS A 106 17.95 14.87 -12.43
CA LYS A 106 16.67 15.26 -11.83
C LYS A 106 15.53 14.30 -12.20
N GLU A 107 15.56 13.72 -13.40
CA GLU A 107 14.47 12.90 -13.93
C GLU A 107 14.46 11.49 -13.32
N ASN A 108 15.62 10.85 -13.17
CA ASN A 108 15.75 9.54 -12.52
C ASN A 108 15.49 9.63 -11.01
N SER A 109 15.89 10.75 -10.38
CA SER A 109 15.53 11.07 -8.99
C SER A 109 14.02 11.18 -8.80
N GLU A 110 13.33 11.93 -9.68
CA GLU A 110 11.88 12.06 -9.68
C GLU A 110 11.18 10.69 -9.83
N LEU A 111 11.61 9.86 -10.79
CA LEU A 111 11.01 8.54 -10.99
C LEU A 111 11.14 7.64 -9.75
N ILE A 112 12.33 7.59 -9.14
CA ILE A 112 12.57 6.75 -7.97
C ILE A 112 11.78 7.24 -6.76
N MET A 113 11.69 8.56 -6.58
CA MET A 113 10.84 9.20 -5.57
C MET A 113 9.38 8.74 -5.73
N TYR A 114 8.80 8.89 -6.93
CA TYR A 114 7.38 8.55 -7.15
C TYR A 114 7.09 7.04 -7.15
N ARG A 115 8.02 6.23 -7.66
CA ARG A 115 7.84 4.78 -7.77
C ARG A 115 7.99 4.06 -6.43
N ASN A 116 9.00 4.42 -5.65
CA ASN A 116 9.44 3.64 -4.49
C ASN A 116 9.23 4.41 -3.19
N VAL A 117 9.74 5.64 -3.10
CA VAL A 117 9.73 6.39 -1.84
C VAL A 117 8.31 6.81 -1.47
N ALA A 118 7.58 7.41 -2.40
CA ALA A 118 6.25 7.95 -2.13
C ALA A 118 5.28 6.90 -1.63
N TYR A 119 5.24 5.73 -2.28
CA TYR A 119 4.41 4.61 -1.85
C TYR A 119 4.68 4.24 -0.39
N GLN A 120 5.96 4.12 -0.04
CA GLN A 120 6.41 3.55 1.23
C GLN A 120 6.26 4.55 2.38
N THR A 121 6.58 5.83 2.14
CA THR A 121 6.30 6.92 3.09
C THR A 121 4.80 7.02 3.38
N MET A 122 3.95 6.91 2.35
CA MET A 122 2.51 6.89 2.55
C MET A 122 2.05 5.66 3.34
N GLN A 123 2.56 4.46 3.02
CA GLN A 123 2.26 3.23 3.76
C GLN A 123 2.70 3.32 5.23
N TYR A 124 3.88 3.89 5.51
CA TYR A 124 4.36 4.13 6.87
C TYR A 124 3.38 5.01 7.67
N HIS A 125 2.93 6.13 7.10
CA HIS A 125 1.95 6.98 7.76
C HIS A 125 0.59 6.27 7.93
N LEU A 126 0.17 5.45 6.97
CA LEU A 126 -1.04 4.64 7.08
C LEU A 126 -0.99 3.64 8.24
N LEU A 127 0.11 2.89 8.37
CA LEU A 127 0.31 1.92 9.45
C LEU A 127 0.29 2.59 10.83
N ASN A 128 0.81 3.82 10.90
CA ASN A 128 0.82 4.61 12.13
C ASN A 128 -0.47 5.46 12.32
N ASN A 129 -1.50 5.27 11.49
CA ASN A 129 -2.75 6.02 11.50
C ASN A 129 -2.60 7.55 11.35
N GLU A 130 -1.52 7.99 10.70
CA GLU A 130 -1.16 9.39 10.48
C GLU A 130 -1.68 9.91 9.13
N PHE A 131 -2.97 9.70 8.84
CA PHE A 131 -3.56 10.00 7.52
C PHE A 131 -3.35 11.46 7.08
N LEU A 132 -3.39 12.42 8.01
CA LEU A 132 -3.14 13.83 7.71
C LEU A 132 -1.68 14.08 7.28
N LYS A 133 -0.70 13.44 7.93
CA LYS A 133 0.71 13.54 7.53
C LYS A 133 0.94 12.93 6.15
N ALA A 134 0.28 11.81 5.86
CA ALA A 134 0.31 11.18 4.54
C ALA A 134 -0.24 12.12 3.45
N LYS A 135 -1.38 12.79 3.71
CA LYS A 135 -1.96 13.80 2.79
C LYS A 135 -0.99 14.97 2.57
N LEU A 136 -0.45 15.54 3.64
CA LEU A 136 0.49 16.66 3.54
C LEU A 136 1.75 16.31 2.75
N PHE A 137 2.30 15.10 2.96
CA PHE A 137 3.41 14.59 2.17
C PHE A 137 3.04 14.46 0.69
N PHE A 138 1.90 13.84 0.38
CA PHE A 138 1.41 13.67 -0.99
C PHE A 138 1.26 14.99 -1.75
N GLU A 139 0.72 16.01 -1.09
CA GLU A 139 0.51 17.34 -1.66
C GLU A 139 1.82 18.13 -1.79
N ARG A 140 2.66 18.13 -0.76
CA ARG A 140 3.94 18.87 -0.74
C ARG A 140 4.91 18.39 -1.82
N GLU A 141 5.02 17.07 -1.99
CA GLU A 141 5.93 16.46 -2.97
C GLU A 141 5.34 16.40 -4.39
N ASN A 142 4.13 16.94 -4.59
CA ASN A 142 3.41 16.95 -5.86
C ASN A 142 3.35 15.57 -6.55
N ILE A 143 3.09 14.52 -5.75
CA ILE A 143 3.12 13.13 -6.20
C ILE A 143 2.14 12.89 -7.35
N ALA A 144 0.99 13.58 -7.36
CA ALA A 144 -0.02 13.47 -8.41
C ALA A 144 0.56 13.75 -9.82
N ALA A 145 1.22 14.90 -10.00
CA ALA A 145 1.80 15.29 -11.27
C ALA A 145 2.96 14.36 -11.67
N GLY A 146 3.77 13.94 -10.69
CA GLY A 146 4.84 12.98 -10.88
C GLY A 146 4.36 11.63 -11.44
N LEU A 147 3.30 11.09 -10.84
CA LEU A 147 2.70 9.83 -11.31
C LEU A 147 2.13 9.95 -12.72
N GLU A 148 1.49 11.07 -13.06
CA GLU A 148 0.94 11.27 -14.42
C GLU A 148 2.04 11.39 -15.47
N LYS A 149 3.12 12.12 -15.16
CA LYS A 149 4.30 12.27 -16.02
C LYS A 149 5.00 10.93 -16.27
N HIS A 150 5.16 10.12 -15.22
CA HIS A 150 6.00 8.91 -15.25
C HIS A 150 5.23 7.58 -15.30
N GLN A 151 3.90 7.58 -15.41
CA GLN A 151 3.08 6.36 -15.34
C GLN A 151 3.53 5.23 -16.30
N HIS A 152 4.04 5.57 -17.48
CA HIS A 152 4.50 4.60 -18.49
C HIS A 152 5.82 3.89 -18.11
N ARG A 153 6.57 4.44 -17.16
CA ARG A 153 7.82 3.87 -16.62
C ARG A 153 7.60 3.13 -15.29
N ILE A 154 6.37 3.14 -14.76
CA ILE A 154 6.01 2.49 -13.50
C ILE A 154 5.23 1.21 -13.82
N VAL A 155 5.64 0.09 -13.23
CA VAL A 155 4.92 -1.18 -13.37
C VAL A 155 3.47 -1.02 -12.94
N GLU A 156 2.51 -1.52 -13.72
CA GLU A 156 1.07 -1.33 -13.51
C GLU A 156 0.62 -1.72 -12.10
N ASN A 157 1.12 -2.84 -11.56
CA ASN A 157 0.83 -3.27 -10.19
C ASN A 157 1.26 -2.24 -9.13
N ARG A 158 2.42 -1.60 -9.32
CA ARG A 158 2.91 -0.56 -8.40
C ARG A 158 2.07 0.70 -8.53
N LEU A 159 1.72 1.10 -9.75
CA LEU A 159 0.87 2.25 -10.00
C LEU A 159 -0.53 2.07 -9.39
N LEU A 160 -1.10 0.86 -9.49
CA LEU A 160 -2.35 0.48 -8.85
C LEU A 160 -2.24 0.58 -7.32
N ALA A 161 -1.19 0.04 -6.72
CA ALA A 161 -0.97 0.10 -5.28
C ALA A 161 -0.85 1.55 -4.78
N ILE A 162 -0.11 2.40 -5.50
CA ILE A 162 0.03 3.83 -5.18
C ILE A 162 -1.32 4.53 -5.27
N ARG A 163 -2.05 4.38 -6.38
CA ARG A 163 -3.36 5.02 -6.58
C ARG A 163 -4.36 4.59 -5.51
N PHE A 164 -4.40 3.29 -5.19
CA PHE A 164 -5.24 2.76 -4.11
C PHE A 164 -4.87 3.39 -2.75
N THR A 165 -3.57 3.47 -2.44
CA THR A 165 -3.05 4.05 -1.19
C THR A 165 -3.46 5.51 -1.05
N ILE A 166 -3.35 6.31 -2.12
CA ILE A 166 -3.78 7.72 -2.11
C ILE A 166 -5.29 7.82 -1.90
N GLY A 167 -6.07 7.01 -2.61
CA GLY A 167 -7.52 6.94 -2.41
C GLY A 167 -7.89 6.61 -0.95
N GLN A 168 -7.18 5.65 -0.34
CA GLN A 168 -7.35 5.29 1.07
C GLN A 168 -7.05 6.47 2.01
N ILE A 169 -5.98 7.25 1.78
CA ILE A 169 -5.64 8.42 2.60
C ILE A 169 -6.81 9.41 2.63
N TYR A 170 -7.29 9.82 1.46
CA TYR A 170 -8.39 10.78 1.36
C TYR A 170 -9.69 10.20 1.92
N TYR A 171 -9.96 8.91 1.67
CA TYR A 171 -11.15 8.23 2.18
C TYR A 171 -11.16 8.17 3.71
N ALA A 172 -10.02 7.87 4.33
CA ALA A 172 -9.86 7.86 5.79
C ALA A 172 -10.04 9.25 6.42
N LEU A 173 -9.90 10.32 5.63
CA LEU A 173 -10.13 11.71 6.03
C LEU A 173 -11.55 12.21 5.68
N ASP A 174 -12.47 11.32 5.28
CA ASP A 174 -13.81 11.65 4.78
C ASP A 174 -13.80 12.63 3.57
N ASP A 175 -12.67 12.75 2.87
CA ASP A 175 -12.50 13.59 1.67
C ASP A 175 -12.92 12.79 0.42
N PHE A 176 -14.22 12.59 0.28
CA PHE A 176 -14.79 11.71 -0.74
C PHE A 176 -14.61 12.22 -2.17
N ASP A 177 -14.44 13.53 -2.37
CA ASP A 177 -14.15 14.12 -3.68
C ASP A 177 -12.80 13.60 -4.19
N HIS A 178 -11.72 13.85 -3.46
CA HIS A 178 -10.38 13.42 -3.86
C HIS A 178 -10.23 11.89 -3.83
N ALA A 179 -10.83 11.21 -2.86
CA ALA A 179 -10.82 9.74 -2.82
C ALA A 179 -11.44 9.14 -4.10
N SER A 180 -12.53 9.72 -4.59
CA SER A 180 -13.19 9.31 -5.83
C SER A 180 -12.24 9.39 -7.02
N ASP A 181 -11.47 10.47 -7.15
CA ASP A 181 -10.56 10.70 -8.28
C ASP A 181 -9.43 9.67 -8.35
N TRP A 182 -9.06 9.08 -7.22
CA TRP A 182 -8.05 8.01 -7.16
C TRP A 182 -8.65 6.63 -7.33
N PHE A 183 -9.79 6.34 -6.70
CA PHE A 183 -10.45 5.04 -6.86
C PHE A 183 -10.95 4.81 -8.28
N VAL A 184 -11.45 5.84 -8.97
CA VAL A 184 -11.89 5.73 -10.36
C VAL A 184 -10.74 5.35 -11.30
N LYS A 185 -9.54 5.90 -11.08
CA LYS A 185 -8.32 5.57 -11.83
C LYS A 185 -7.90 4.10 -11.67
N VAL A 186 -8.29 3.43 -10.58
CA VAL A 186 -8.07 1.99 -10.35
C VAL A 186 -9.25 1.16 -10.88
N ALA A 187 -10.49 1.62 -10.67
CA ALA A 187 -11.71 0.93 -11.06
C ALA A 187 -11.83 0.68 -12.58
N TYR A 188 -11.21 1.55 -13.40
CA TYR A 188 -11.15 1.43 -14.86
C TYR A 188 -9.95 0.63 -15.40
N MET A 189 -9.03 0.16 -14.54
CA MET A 189 -7.95 -0.75 -14.96
C MET A 189 -8.50 -2.14 -15.34
N ASN A 190 -7.69 -2.93 -16.07
CA ASN A 190 -8.06 -4.29 -16.39
C ASN A 190 -8.20 -5.13 -15.11
N SER A 191 -9.42 -5.57 -14.82
CA SER A 191 -9.75 -6.39 -13.65
C SER A 191 -9.09 -7.78 -13.65
N GLU A 192 -8.52 -8.23 -14.76
CA GLU A 192 -7.77 -9.50 -14.83
C GLU A 192 -6.43 -9.46 -14.09
N VAL A 193 -5.82 -8.28 -13.94
CA VAL A 193 -4.47 -8.12 -13.35
C VAL A 193 -4.52 -8.24 -11.82
N ARG A 194 -5.48 -7.58 -11.18
CA ARG A 194 -5.66 -7.51 -9.72
C ARG A 194 -7.14 -7.34 -9.32
N PRO A 195 -7.99 -8.37 -9.53
CA PRO A 195 -9.42 -8.28 -9.21
C PRO A 195 -9.66 -8.02 -7.72
N ASP A 196 -8.75 -8.47 -6.86
CA ASP A 196 -8.75 -8.29 -5.41
C ASP A 196 -8.70 -6.81 -4.97
N VAL A 197 -8.13 -5.92 -5.80
CA VAL A 197 -8.08 -4.47 -5.54
C VAL A 197 -9.09 -3.71 -6.40
N VAL A 198 -9.20 -4.07 -7.69
CA VAL A 198 -10.06 -3.38 -8.65
C VAL A 198 -11.53 -3.46 -8.26
N LEU A 199 -12.00 -4.62 -7.79
CA LEU A 199 -13.40 -4.81 -7.40
C LEU A 199 -13.80 -3.95 -6.18
N PRO A 200 -13.03 -3.93 -5.06
CA PRO A 200 -13.29 -2.99 -3.98
C PRO A 200 -13.29 -1.52 -4.46
N CYS A 201 -12.38 -1.12 -5.35
CA CYS A 201 -12.35 0.25 -5.89
C CYS A 201 -13.64 0.62 -6.64
N LYS A 202 -14.24 -0.29 -7.41
CA LYS A 202 -15.53 -0.04 -8.07
C LYS A 202 -16.65 0.22 -7.06
N VAL A 203 -16.63 -0.46 -5.92
CA VAL A 203 -17.60 -0.26 -4.84
C VAL A 203 -17.31 1.05 -4.10
N LEU A 204 -16.04 1.33 -3.77
CA LEU A 204 -15.60 2.55 -3.10
C LEU A 204 -15.91 3.80 -3.92
N GLU A 205 -15.72 3.77 -5.24
CA GLU A 205 -16.11 4.85 -6.15
C GLU A 205 -17.62 5.11 -6.07
N ALA A 206 -18.45 4.06 -6.11
CA ALA A 206 -19.89 4.21 -5.98
C ALA A 206 -20.30 4.80 -4.62
N ILE A 207 -19.59 4.44 -3.54
CA ILE A 207 -19.77 5.03 -2.22
C ILE A 207 -19.39 6.51 -2.23
N CYS A 208 -18.20 6.86 -2.73
CA CYS A 208 -17.75 8.26 -2.83
C CYS A 208 -18.75 9.13 -3.59
N LEU A 209 -19.24 8.67 -4.74
CA LEU A 209 -20.24 9.41 -5.53
C LEU A 209 -21.58 9.57 -4.79
N TRP A 210 -21.98 8.59 -3.98
CA TRP A 210 -23.18 8.71 -3.14
C TRP A 210 -22.98 9.72 -2.01
N GLU A 211 -21.83 9.70 -1.32
CA GLU A 211 -21.48 10.65 -0.26
C GLU A 211 -21.45 12.10 -0.76
N ARG A 212 -20.95 12.30 -1.99
CA ARG A 212 -20.94 13.58 -2.70
C ARG A 212 -22.31 14.02 -3.20
N LYS A 213 -23.36 13.22 -2.94
CA LYS A 213 -24.74 13.45 -3.40
C LYS A 213 -24.92 13.54 -4.92
N VAL A 214 -24.00 12.96 -5.70
CA VAL A 214 -24.11 12.92 -7.18
C VAL A 214 -25.41 12.22 -7.63
N TYR A 215 -25.91 11.29 -6.82
CA TYR A 215 -27.13 10.53 -7.09
C TYR A 215 -28.33 10.97 -6.25
N GLU A 216 -28.42 12.24 -5.83
CA GLU A 216 -29.47 12.73 -4.92
C GLU A 216 -30.89 12.27 -5.27
N HIS A 217 -31.24 12.24 -6.57
CA HIS A 217 -32.55 11.80 -7.07
C HIS A 217 -32.66 10.31 -7.43
N THR A 218 -31.55 9.58 -7.47
CA THR A 218 -31.51 8.15 -7.85
C THR A 218 -30.49 7.37 -7.00
N GLN A 219 -30.52 7.59 -5.69
CA GLN A 219 -29.46 7.20 -4.74
C GLN A 219 -29.06 5.72 -4.82
N THR A 220 -30.01 4.83 -5.13
CA THR A 220 -29.76 3.39 -5.21
C THR A 220 -29.25 2.92 -6.56
N ARG A 221 -29.44 3.68 -7.64
CA ARG A 221 -29.15 3.28 -9.03
C ARG A 221 -27.72 2.78 -9.29
N PRO A 222 -26.66 3.29 -8.64
CA PRO A 222 -25.29 2.83 -8.89
C PRO A 222 -25.10 1.34 -8.58
N ILE A 223 -25.71 0.83 -7.51
CA ILE A 223 -25.49 -0.54 -7.05
C ILE A 223 -26.10 -1.59 -8.00
N PRO A 224 -27.36 -1.50 -8.44
CA PRO A 224 -27.90 -2.40 -9.46
C PRO A 224 -27.17 -2.33 -10.80
N LYS A 225 -26.62 -1.16 -11.17
CA LYS A 225 -25.76 -1.04 -12.38
C LYS A 225 -24.46 -1.81 -12.19
N LEU A 226 -23.75 -1.58 -11.09
CA LEU A 226 -22.51 -2.28 -10.77
C LEU A 226 -22.73 -3.80 -10.68
N ARG A 227 -23.77 -4.24 -9.97
CA ARG A 227 -24.16 -5.65 -9.86
C ARG A 227 -24.37 -6.33 -11.21
N ARG A 228 -25.10 -5.68 -12.14
CA ARG A 228 -25.32 -6.20 -13.50
C ARG A 228 -24.02 -6.31 -14.29
N ASN A 229 -23.14 -5.32 -14.16
CA ASN A 229 -21.83 -5.32 -14.83
C ASN A 229 -20.94 -6.46 -14.31
N LEU A 230 -20.83 -6.61 -12.99
CA LEU A 230 -20.03 -7.68 -12.37
C LEU A 230 -20.58 -9.07 -12.68
N LYS A 231 -21.92 -9.23 -12.70
CA LYS A 231 -22.56 -10.50 -13.11
C LYS A 231 -22.21 -10.87 -14.56
N ARG A 232 -22.26 -9.90 -15.48
CA ARG A 232 -21.90 -10.13 -16.89
C ARG A 232 -20.43 -10.49 -17.07
N ALA A 233 -19.56 -9.91 -16.25
CA ALA A 233 -18.13 -10.18 -16.25
C ALA A 233 -17.73 -11.47 -15.49
N GLY A 234 -18.67 -12.20 -14.89
CA GLY A 234 -18.36 -13.39 -14.08
C GLY A 234 -17.63 -13.10 -12.76
N MET A 235 -17.64 -11.85 -12.29
CA MET A 235 -16.90 -11.39 -11.09
C MET A 235 -17.80 -11.17 -9.86
N LEU A 236 -19.09 -11.55 -9.95
CA LEU A 236 -20.03 -11.41 -8.85
C LEU A 236 -20.12 -12.72 -8.06
N ASP A 237 -19.24 -12.88 -7.07
CA ASP A 237 -19.33 -13.98 -6.10
C ASP A 237 -20.33 -13.66 -4.97
N ALA A 238 -20.51 -14.62 -4.05
CA ALA A 238 -21.42 -14.47 -2.92
C ALA A 238 -21.01 -13.34 -1.95
N PHE A 239 -19.70 -13.16 -1.73
CA PHE A 239 -19.18 -12.15 -0.81
C PHE A 239 -19.36 -10.74 -1.39
N VAL A 240 -18.99 -10.54 -2.66
CA VAL A 240 -19.21 -9.28 -3.38
C VAL A 240 -20.70 -8.96 -3.44
N LYS A 241 -21.57 -9.96 -3.64
CA LYS A 241 -23.01 -9.77 -3.58
C LYS A 241 -23.46 -9.27 -2.20
N ASP A 242 -22.98 -9.88 -1.12
CA ASP A 242 -23.32 -9.48 0.26
C ASP A 242 -22.82 -8.05 0.58
N ILE A 243 -21.64 -7.68 0.08
CA ILE A 243 -21.11 -6.31 0.15
C ILE A 243 -22.06 -5.33 -0.56
N LEU A 244 -22.44 -5.62 -1.80
CA LEU A 244 -23.34 -4.75 -2.57
C LEU A 244 -24.71 -4.64 -1.92
N ASP A 245 -25.25 -5.72 -1.37
CA ASP A 245 -26.52 -5.72 -0.63
C ASP A 245 -26.42 -4.84 0.64
N ALA A 246 -25.31 -4.88 1.37
CA ALA A 246 -25.10 -4.02 2.55
C ALA A 246 -24.96 -2.54 2.17
N VAL A 247 -24.22 -2.21 1.11
CA VAL A 247 -24.09 -0.84 0.62
C VAL A 247 -25.44 -0.30 0.13
N GLU A 248 -26.19 -1.11 -0.62
CA GLU A 248 -27.51 -0.73 -1.11
C GLU A 248 -28.51 -0.49 0.03
N LEU A 249 -28.42 -1.27 1.12
CA LEU A 249 -29.22 -1.06 2.32
C LEU A 249 -28.94 0.31 2.95
N VAL A 250 -27.67 0.74 2.98
CA VAL A 250 -27.30 2.08 3.45
C VAL A 250 -27.86 3.16 2.54
N PHE A 251 -27.73 3.01 1.22
CA PHE A 251 -28.26 3.98 0.25
C PHE A 251 -29.78 4.12 0.33
N ARG A 252 -30.51 3.06 0.69
CA ARG A 252 -31.98 3.07 0.85
C ARG A 252 -32.43 3.67 2.18
N HIS A 253 -31.67 3.47 3.25
CA HIS A 253 -32.09 3.79 4.61
C HIS A 253 -31.07 4.62 5.41
N PRO A 254 -30.57 5.76 4.88
CA PRO A 254 -29.45 6.48 5.47
C PRO A 254 -29.67 6.91 6.94
N THR A 255 -30.91 7.21 7.33
CA THR A 255 -31.24 7.64 8.71
C THR A 255 -31.72 6.51 9.63
N GLY A 256 -32.10 5.35 9.06
CA GLY A 256 -32.85 4.29 9.74
C GLY A 256 -32.08 2.98 9.96
N LEU A 257 -30.76 2.96 9.79
CA LEU A 257 -29.95 1.73 9.73
C LEU A 257 -30.08 0.81 10.95
N LYS A 258 -30.31 1.37 12.15
CA LYS A 258 -30.48 0.57 13.38
C LYS A 258 -31.71 -0.35 13.37
N LYS A 259 -32.69 -0.08 12.51
CA LYS A 259 -33.91 -0.91 12.34
C LYS A 259 -33.76 -1.95 11.22
N THR A 260 -32.58 -2.02 10.60
CA THR A 260 -32.27 -2.98 9.53
C THR A 260 -31.36 -4.09 10.06
N ASN A 261 -31.14 -5.13 9.27
CA ASN A 261 -30.18 -6.20 9.60
C ASN A 261 -28.72 -5.85 9.26
N LEU A 262 -28.37 -4.56 9.12
CA LEU A 262 -27.02 -4.15 8.75
C LEU A 262 -25.97 -4.61 9.78
N ALA A 263 -26.27 -4.57 11.07
CA ALA A 263 -25.34 -4.98 12.12
C ALA A 263 -24.96 -6.48 12.00
N GLU A 264 -25.95 -7.35 11.84
CA GLU A 264 -25.75 -8.79 11.64
C GLU A 264 -24.95 -9.08 10.35
N ARG A 265 -25.28 -8.34 9.27
CA ARG A 265 -24.55 -8.43 8.00
C ARG A 265 -23.09 -7.99 8.13
N LEU A 266 -22.82 -6.95 8.91
CA LEU A 266 -21.47 -6.45 9.13
C LEU A 266 -20.58 -7.47 9.84
N GLU A 267 -21.10 -8.15 10.86
CA GLU A 267 -20.35 -9.21 11.54
C GLU A 267 -20.08 -10.39 10.61
N LYS A 268 -21.07 -10.80 9.79
CA LYS A 268 -20.85 -11.81 8.76
C LYS A 268 -19.76 -11.41 7.77
N LEU A 269 -19.83 -10.18 7.23
CA LEU A 269 -18.85 -9.67 6.27
C LEU A 269 -17.45 -9.57 6.86
N LYS A 270 -17.34 -9.22 8.15
CA LYS A 270 -16.06 -9.19 8.86
C LYS A 270 -15.47 -10.61 8.98
N ASN A 271 -16.25 -11.58 9.43
CA ASN A 271 -15.80 -12.97 9.55
C ASN A 271 -15.41 -13.57 8.19
N ASP A 272 -16.20 -13.30 7.16
CA ASP A 272 -15.93 -13.75 5.78
C ASP A 272 -14.65 -13.12 5.22
N ARG A 273 -14.32 -11.88 5.61
CA ARG A 273 -13.06 -11.22 5.25
C ARG A 273 -11.89 -11.85 5.99
N ASP A 274 -11.99 -11.99 7.31
CA ASP A 274 -10.90 -12.48 8.16
C ASP A 274 -10.52 -13.93 7.81
N GLY A 275 -11.48 -14.72 7.32
CA GLY A 275 -11.24 -16.06 6.79
C GLY A 275 -10.59 -16.13 5.40
N ASN A 276 -10.42 -15.02 4.67
CA ASN A 276 -9.83 -15.03 3.33
C ASN A 276 -9.02 -13.75 3.01
N LYS A 277 -7.69 -13.91 2.91
CA LYS A 277 -6.73 -12.84 2.59
C LYS A 277 -7.02 -12.12 1.26
N SER A 278 -7.68 -12.75 0.29
CA SER A 278 -8.05 -12.08 -0.97
C SER A 278 -9.12 -10.99 -0.78
N ARG A 279 -9.75 -10.93 0.40
CA ARG A 279 -10.80 -9.96 0.73
C ARG A 279 -10.29 -8.80 1.58
N THR A 280 -9.00 -8.77 1.92
CA THR A 280 -8.41 -7.76 2.81
C THR A 280 -8.79 -6.35 2.37
N TYR A 281 -8.71 -6.02 1.08
CA TYR A 281 -9.02 -4.68 0.55
C TYR A 281 -10.47 -4.21 0.70
N TYR A 282 -11.41 -5.10 1.04
CA TYR A 282 -12.81 -4.70 1.32
C TYR A 282 -12.98 -4.04 2.70
N TYR A 283 -11.94 -4.02 3.55
CA TYR A 283 -12.05 -3.43 4.88
C TYR A 283 -12.52 -1.97 4.86
N LEU A 284 -12.12 -1.16 3.89
CA LEU A 284 -12.57 0.24 3.78
C LEU A 284 -14.09 0.36 3.61
N ILE A 285 -14.68 -0.58 2.87
CA ILE A 285 -16.14 -0.64 2.69
C ILE A 285 -16.81 -1.04 4.00
N ILE A 286 -16.25 -2.01 4.73
CA ILE A 286 -16.77 -2.44 6.05
C ILE A 286 -16.65 -1.30 7.07
N VAL A 287 -15.53 -0.57 7.08
CA VAL A 287 -15.31 0.62 7.91
C VAL A 287 -16.39 1.66 7.63
N TRP A 288 -16.66 1.95 6.36
CA TRP A 288 -17.71 2.89 5.97
C TRP A 288 -19.10 2.44 6.40
N LEU A 289 -19.44 1.16 6.21
CA LEU A 289 -20.73 0.61 6.67
C LEU A 289 -20.90 0.76 8.19
N ARG A 290 -19.84 0.53 8.98
CA ARG A 290 -19.83 0.77 10.43
C ARG A 290 -19.99 2.24 10.77
N ALA A 291 -19.25 3.13 10.08
CA ALA A 291 -19.33 4.57 10.28
C ALA A 291 -20.76 5.08 10.04
N ARG A 292 -21.44 4.57 9.02
CA ARG A 292 -22.84 4.88 8.74
C ARG A 292 -23.80 4.30 9.77
N LEU A 293 -23.61 3.04 10.20
CA LEU A 293 -24.43 2.44 11.26
C LEU A 293 -24.33 3.21 12.59
N HIS A 294 -23.13 3.66 12.96
CA HIS A 294 -22.86 4.37 14.22
C HIS A 294 -22.98 5.89 14.12
N ARG A 295 -23.15 6.45 12.92
CA ARG A 295 -23.14 7.89 12.62
C ARG A 295 -21.84 8.56 13.08
N THR A 296 -20.72 7.94 12.77
CA THR A 296 -19.35 8.40 13.04
C THR A 296 -18.60 8.69 11.73
N SER A 297 -17.41 9.28 11.84
CA SER A 297 -16.49 9.46 10.71
C SER A 297 -15.75 8.16 10.37
N ILE A 298 -15.31 8.02 9.12
CA ILE A 298 -14.46 6.89 8.71
C ILE A 298 -13.19 6.85 9.55
N ASN A 299 -12.57 8.01 9.77
CA ASN A 299 -11.37 8.14 10.58
C ASN A 299 -11.51 7.49 11.98
N LYS A 300 -12.67 7.62 12.63
CA LYS A 300 -12.89 7.03 13.96
C LYS A 300 -13.08 5.51 13.91
N GLU A 301 -13.67 5.00 12.83
CA GLU A 301 -13.92 3.57 12.70
C GLU A 301 -12.72 2.80 12.15
N ILE A 302 -11.89 3.42 11.29
CA ILE A 302 -10.73 2.75 10.68
C ILE A 302 -9.69 2.34 11.73
N LEU A 303 -9.52 3.14 12.80
CA LEU A 303 -8.62 2.84 13.92
C LEU A 303 -9.00 1.57 14.70
N LYS A 304 -10.24 1.08 14.55
CA LYS A 304 -10.72 -0.15 15.20
C LYS A 304 -10.38 -1.41 14.38
N PHE A 305 -9.79 -1.23 13.22
CA PHE A 305 -9.28 -2.31 12.40
C PHE A 305 -7.76 -2.33 12.54
N GLU A 306 -7.23 -3.44 13.01
CA GLU A 306 -5.78 -3.66 12.96
C GLU A 306 -5.35 -3.69 11.49
N PRO A 307 -4.24 -3.01 11.13
CA PRO A 307 -3.61 -3.23 9.84
C PRO A 307 -3.14 -4.69 9.80
N SER A 308 -3.82 -5.51 9.00
CA SER A 308 -3.47 -6.91 8.75
C SER A 308 -2.23 -7.06 7.88
#